data_AF-A0A0B7MT66-F1
#
_entry.id   AF-A0A0B7MT66-F1
#
_cell.length_a   1.000
_cell.length_b   1.000
_cell.length_c   1.000
_cell.angle_alpha   90.00
_cell.angle_beta   90.00
_cell.angle_gamma   90.00
#
_symmetry.space_group_name_H-M   'P 1'
#
loop_
_entity.id
_entity.type
_entity.pdbx_description
1 polymer ?
#
loop_
_entity_poly.entity_id
_entity_poly.type
_entity_poly.pdbx_seq_one_letter_code
_entity_poly.pdbx_strand_id
1 'polypeptide(L)'
;MAEETIYVDPTTGKQIPMKDGKPCRVCVDFKTWAKLEKGKKPAKTTATATSTDDSKEGSVSLDNNSGTKTKKEPASSMKADSETKFDENWKRNNCPADVQTLGRHTWTLLHTMAAYYPEKPEKQQQESMKTFFESFSEHYPCWFCKNDFKKDMAENPIDVTNRETLSEWLCRRHNKVNEKLGKKQFDCIYHIRTVCRKFQAMGEFHIYQNIKSTQQTIAIKLDGCKNKSLELVAKNYDPTNRIIEFRPKDGSSVLSLANTSSSQWSAYHRLTKIHFSGWFSNKAQKIPYEQLSPQDQAMVMYHYQYNSFIEKTYELPSWNQTLESRGDRRRYVGDKGLILSLSYQQQSKQSIENRTRVQPTLASLPTSYYSYRSVTGSAPMPTAPTMQIQWIRVTLDWVLGGLKSDIPSTQIYKDTFKSLNQMLAKEGCFKYDPLSEPVLDYIVQRQDQDSQLPASLVKYVHSHTHECHTRLSRLQRMLEGAGVDPQVLWKYTFAKSFVVGNGSLLSEEDVVRRIQDSEEEWRQKKLSLSRKLYNCTGGTNNNGILI
;
A
#
# COMPACT_ATOMS: atom_id res chain seq x y z
N MET A 1 -16.45 -30.95 25.88
CA MET A 1 -16.07 -29.67 26.50
C MET A 1 -14.78 -29.20 25.84
N ALA A 2 -14.52 -27.91 25.77
CA ALA A 2 -13.24 -27.39 25.26
C ALA A 2 -12.11 -27.69 26.25
N GLU A 3 -10.92 -28.00 25.77
CA GLU A 3 -9.78 -28.31 26.63
C GLU A 3 -9.02 -27.02 26.97
N GLU A 4 -9.12 -26.59 28.23
CA GLU A 4 -8.48 -25.38 28.75
C GLU A 4 -7.24 -25.73 29.57
N THR A 5 -6.11 -25.15 29.18
CA THR A 5 -4.78 -25.45 29.74
C THR A 5 -3.95 -24.17 29.87
N ILE A 6 -2.82 -24.22 30.59
CA ILE A 6 -1.91 -23.07 30.74
C ILE A 6 -0.56 -23.43 30.13
N TYR A 7 -0.11 -22.63 29.16
CA TYR A 7 1.26 -22.66 28.67
C TYR A 7 2.07 -21.58 29.36
N VAL A 8 3.27 -21.90 29.85
CA VAL A 8 4.22 -20.93 30.39
C VAL A 8 5.26 -20.62 29.32
N ASP A 9 5.40 -19.35 28.94
CA ASP A 9 6.47 -18.93 28.02
C ASP A 9 7.83 -19.06 28.72
N PRO A 10 8.74 -19.97 28.27
CA PRO A 10 10.03 -20.17 28.91
C PRO A 10 10.97 -18.96 28.77
N THR A 11 10.64 -17.99 27.91
CA THR A 11 11.41 -16.76 27.71
C THR A 11 11.01 -15.63 28.67
N THR A 12 9.75 -15.61 29.12
CA THR A 12 9.19 -14.47 29.89
C THR A 12 8.53 -14.89 31.20
N GLY A 13 8.43 -16.18 31.50
CA GLY A 13 7.70 -16.74 32.64
C GLY A 13 6.19 -16.55 32.56
N LYS A 14 5.67 -15.95 31.47
CA LYS A 14 4.27 -15.54 31.39
C LYS A 14 3.36 -16.75 31.22
N GLN A 15 2.39 -16.89 32.12
CA GLN A 15 1.30 -17.84 31.98
C GLN A 15 0.32 -17.35 30.89
N ILE A 16 0.01 -18.25 29.96
CA ILE A 16 -0.80 -17.99 28.77
C ILE A 16 -1.92 -19.04 28.77
N PRO A 17 -3.17 -18.64 29.08
CA PRO A 17 -4.32 -19.52 28.92
C PRO A 17 -4.43 -20.01 27.48
N MET A 18 -4.67 -21.30 27.31
CA MET A 18 -4.89 -21.96 26.03
C MET A 18 -6.26 -22.62 26.04
N LYS A 19 -6.93 -22.60 24.88
CA LYS A 19 -8.22 -23.26 24.66
C LYS A 19 -8.15 -24.01 23.33
N ASP A 20 -8.50 -25.30 23.34
CA ASP A 20 -8.39 -26.21 22.19
C ASP A 20 -6.97 -26.17 21.56
N GLY A 21 -5.95 -26.13 22.43
CA GLY A 21 -4.54 -26.04 22.05
C GLY A 21 -4.14 -24.74 21.32
N LYS A 22 -4.92 -23.65 21.41
CA LYS A 22 -4.60 -22.32 20.86
C LYS A 22 -4.44 -21.29 21.99
N PRO A 23 -3.41 -20.43 21.98
CA PRO A 23 -3.20 -19.45 23.03
C PRO A 23 -4.25 -18.33 22.95
N CYS A 24 -4.77 -17.91 24.11
CA CYS A 24 -5.72 -16.82 24.23
C CYS A 24 -5.13 -15.53 23.67
N ARG A 25 -5.68 -15.06 22.55
CA ARG A 25 -5.11 -13.98 21.74
C ARG A 25 -5.00 -12.63 22.48
N VAL A 26 -5.82 -12.39 23.51
CA VAL A 26 -5.76 -11.18 24.35
C VAL A 26 -4.62 -11.25 25.37
N CYS A 27 -4.25 -12.46 25.82
CA CYS A 27 -3.24 -12.66 26.87
C CYS A 27 -1.79 -12.52 26.38
N VAL A 28 -1.55 -12.50 25.05
CA VAL A 28 -0.22 -12.47 24.44
C VAL A 28 -0.08 -11.33 23.42
N ASP A 29 1.11 -10.76 23.33
CA ASP A 29 1.42 -9.80 22.26
C ASP A 29 1.51 -10.50 20.89
N PHE A 30 1.49 -9.69 19.83
CA PHE A 30 1.50 -10.19 18.45
C PHE A 30 2.72 -11.09 18.14
N LYS A 31 3.92 -10.72 18.60
CA LYS A 31 5.18 -11.41 18.27
C LYS A 31 5.23 -12.77 18.96
N THR A 32 4.86 -12.83 20.24
CA THR A 32 4.83 -14.08 21.02
C THR A 32 3.78 -15.04 20.48
N TRP A 33 2.55 -14.57 20.22
CA TRP A 33 1.51 -15.38 19.57
C TRP A 33 1.97 -15.97 18.23
N ALA A 34 2.65 -15.18 17.39
CA ALA A 34 3.15 -15.60 16.09
C ALA A 34 4.39 -16.52 16.14
N LYS A 35 5.02 -16.71 17.31
CA LYS A 35 5.97 -17.79 17.57
C LYS A 35 5.23 -19.08 17.93
N LEU A 36 4.24 -19.00 18.82
CA LEU A 36 3.53 -20.17 19.35
C LEU A 36 2.76 -20.96 18.27
N GLU A 37 2.14 -20.30 17.29
CA GLU A 37 1.54 -21.01 16.15
C GLU A 37 2.58 -21.76 15.29
N LYS A 38 3.80 -21.21 15.16
CA LYS A 38 4.87 -21.81 14.34
C LYS A 38 5.57 -22.98 15.01
N GLY A 39 5.42 -23.14 16.33
CA GLY A 39 5.98 -24.28 17.07
C GLY A 39 5.35 -25.63 16.69
N LYS A 40 4.18 -25.63 16.04
CA LYS A 40 3.45 -26.85 15.68
C LYS A 40 4.02 -27.55 14.44
N LYS A 41 5.16 -28.23 14.62
CA LYS A 41 5.51 -29.44 13.88
C LYS A 41 5.51 -30.64 14.84
N PRO A 42 5.11 -31.85 14.42
CA PRO A 42 5.19 -33.03 15.27
C PRO A 42 6.66 -33.38 15.55
N ALA A 43 7.02 -33.47 16.83
CA ALA A 43 8.35 -33.91 17.24
C ALA A 43 8.48 -35.43 17.04
N LYS A 44 9.60 -35.87 16.45
CA LYS A 44 10.04 -37.27 16.56
C LYS A 44 10.70 -37.51 17.93
N THR A 45 10.67 -38.76 18.36
CA THR A 45 11.15 -39.25 19.66
C THR A 45 12.67 -39.28 19.79
N THR A 46 13.13 -39.55 21.02
CA THR A 46 14.48 -40.04 21.41
C THR A 46 15.67 -39.05 21.26
N ALA A 47 16.66 -39.00 22.16
CA ALA A 47 16.90 -39.75 23.41
C ALA A 47 17.62 -38.91 24.48
N THR A 48 17.76 -39.46 25.69
CA THR A 48 18.36 -38.85 26.90
C THR A 48 19.89 -38.94 26.91
N ALA A 49 20.58 -37.92 27.42
CA ALA A 49 21.97 -38.03 27.92
C ALA A 49 22.28 -36.95 28.99
N THR A 50 22.60 -37.40 30.21
CA THR A 50 23.41 -36.72 31.24
C THR A 50 24.91 -36.93 30.92
N SER A 51 25.92 -36.24 31.47
CA SER A 51 26.05 -35.04 32.34
C SER A 51 27.54 -34.75 32.56
N THR A 52 27.98 -33.50 32.77
CA THR A 52 29.13 -33.12 33.64
C THR A 52 29.18 -31.60 33.83
N ASP A 53 29.56 -31.15 35.03
CA ASP A 53 29.89 -29.75 35.35
C ASP A 53 31.31 -29.36 34.90
N ASP A 54 31.59 -28.06 34.83
CA ASP A 54 32.66 -27.49 35.66
C ASP A 54 32.49 -25.98 35.98
N SER A 55 32.68 -25.65 37.26
CA SER A 55 33.24 -24.45 37.93
C SER A 55 33.66 -23.18 37.12
N LYS A 56 33.65 -21.93 37.64
CA LYS A 56 33.30 -21.35 38.97
C LYS A 56 33.31 -19.80 38.92
N GLU A 57 32.55 -19.14 39.82
CA GLU A 57 32.79 -17.79 40.42
C GLU A 57 32.99 -16.56 39.49
N GLY A 58 32.99 -15.27 39.90
CA GLY A 58 32.65 -14.58 41.15
C GLY A 58 33.35 -13.19 41.24
N SER A 59 32.86 -12.13 41.91
CA SER A 59 31.53 -11.82 42.47
C SER A 59 31.43 -10.35 42.99
N VAL A 60 30.32 -9.64 42.70
CA VAL A 60 29.76 -8.46 43.45
C VAL A 60 30.58 -7.15 43.59
N SER A 61 30.09 -6.10 42.90
CA SER A 61 29.83 -4.68 43.31
C SER A 61 30.75 -3.79 44.21
N LEU A 62 30.60 -2.47 43.98
CA LEU A 62 30.86 -1.27 44.83
C LEU A 62 32.23 -0.56 44.81
N ASP A 63 32.21 0.64 44.20
CA ASP A 63 32.72 1.96 44.63
C ASP A 63 34.09 2.12 45.37
N ASN A 64 34.99 2.96 44.83
CA ASN A 64 35.09 4.38 45.27
C ASN A 64 36.15 5.30 44.58
N ASN A 65 35.70 6.53 44.25
CA ASN A 65 36.30 7.85 44.57
C ASN A 65 37.65 8.38 43.96
N SER A 66 37.51 9.29 42.97
CA SER A 66 38.09 10.66 42.85
C SER A 66 39.61 10.97 42.78
N GLY A 67 39.94 11.90 41.87
CA GLY A 67 41.22 12.63 41.79
C GLY A 67 41.08 14.06 41.20
N THR A 68 40.91 15.05 42.07
CA THR A 68 40.87 16.54 41.88
C THR A 68 41.86 17.17 40.86
N LYS A 69 41.77 18.40 40.32
CA LYS A 69 41.15 19.75 40.58
C LYS A 69 40.89 20.45 39.19
N THR A 70 40.26 21.61 38.90
CA THR A 70 39.46 22.73 39.50
C THR A 70 38.77 23.50 38.31
N LYS A 71 38.21 24.74 38.28
CA LYS A 71 38.17 25.97 39.13
C LYS A 71 37.02 26.93 38.68
N LYS A 72 36.48 27.74 39.62
CA LYS A 72 35.71 29.02 39.49
C LYS A 72 34.57 29.21 38.44
N GLU A 73 33.32 29.05 38.90
CA GLU A 73 32.32 30.13 39.26
C GLU A 73 32.09 31.38 38.36
N PRO A 74 30.86 31.98 38.33
CA PRO A 74 30.03 32.25 39.53
C PRO A 74 28.50 31.95 39.54
N ALA A 75 28.05 31.79 40.79
CA ALA A 75 26.70 31.72 41.39
C ALA A 75 25.42 32.12 40.62
N SER A 76 24.40 31.26 40.74
CA SER A 76 23.05 31.66 41.21
C SER A 76 22.32 30.46 41.87
N SER A 77 21.10 30.68 42.38
CA SER A 77 20.34 29.82 43.30
C SER A 77 20.11 28.36 42.86
N MET A 78 20.43 27.39 43.73
CA MET A 78 19.99 25.99 43.63
C MET A 78 19.21 25.56 44.88
N LYS A 79 17.87 25.44 44.76
CA LYS A 79 16.94 24.60 45.58
C LYS A 79 15.47 24.89 45.16
N ALA A 80 15.01 24.30 44.06
CA ALA A 80 13.60 24.35 43.61
C ALA A 80 13.21 23.27 42.57
N ASP A 81 14.11 22.96 41.62
CA ASP A 81 13.71 22.30 40.35
C ASP A 81 13.59 20.76 40.36
N SER A 82 13.93 20.09 41.47
CA SER A 82 13.90 18.61 41.54
C SER A 82 12.57 18.04 42.03
N GLU A 83 11.92 18.70 42.99
CA GLU A 83 10.68 18.20 43.61
C GLU A 83 9.48 18.38 42.67
N THR A 84 9.40 19.54 42.00
CA THR A 84 8.33 19.89 41.04
C THR A 84 8.20 18.90 39.89
N LYS A 85 9.32 18.39 39.34
CA LYS A 85 9.30 17.39 38.25
C LYS A 85 8.83 16.01 38.71
N PHE A 86 9.04 15.65 39.97
CA PHE A 86 8.59 14.37 40.51
C PHE A 86 7.08 14.42 40.78
N ASP A 87 6.61 15.52 41.36
CA ASP A 87 5.21 15.79 41.68
C ASP A 87 4.33 15.95 40.41
N GLU A 88 4.78 16.68 39.38
CA GLU A 88 4.14 16.75 38.06
C GLU A 88 3.91 15.36 37.45
N ASN A 89 4.93 14.50 37.47
CA ASN A 89 4.86 13.16 36.90
C ASN A 89 3.94 12.23 37.72
N TRP A 90 4.02 12.30 39.05
CA TRP A 90 3.14 11.57 39.97
C TRP A 90 1.66 11.98 39.77
N LYS A 91 1.35 13.27 39.76
CA LYS A 91 0.01 13.81 39.48
C LYS A 91 -0.51 13.37 38.12
N ARG A 92 0.32 13.45 37.07
CA ARG A 92 -0.05 13.05 35.71
C ARG A 92 -0.42 11.56 35.59
N ASN A 93 0.20 10.69 36.40
CA ASN A 93 -0.05 9.25 36.35
C ASN A 93 -1.15 8.78 37.32
N ASN A 94 -1.41 9.55 38.39
CA ASN A 94 -2.30 9.12 39.48
C ASN A 94 -3.61 9.94 39.61
N CYS A 95 -3.80 11.01 38.84
CA CYS A 95 -5.11 11.67 38.75
C CYS A 95 -6.17 10.73 38.13
N PRO A 96 -7.43 10.76 38.60
CA PRO A 96 -8.54 10.08 37.94
C PRO A 96 -8.67 10.46 36.47
N ALA A 97 -9.00 9.50 35.61
CA ALA A 97 -8.97 9.68 34.16
C ALA A 97 -9.95 10.77 33.68
N ASP A 98 -9.44 11.73 32.91
CA ASP A 98 -10.22 12.78 32.27
C ASP A 98 -11.17 12.21 31.18
N VAL A 99 -12.13 13.02 30.73
CA VAL A 99 -13.11 12.60 29.70
C VAL A 99 -12.47 12.10 28.40
N GLN A 100 -11.27 12.57 28.03
CA GLN A 100 -10.56 12.06 26.87
C GLN A 100 -9.89 10.71 27.14
N THR A 101 -9.23 10.55 28.28
CA THR A 101 -8.52 9.32 28.65
C THR A 101 -9.49 8.19 28.96
N LEU A 102 -10.50 8.46 29.79
CA LEU A 102 -11.61 7.54 30.04
C LEU A 102 -12.28 7.14 28.71
N GLY A 103 -12.65 8.12 27.88
CA GLY A 103 -13.26 7.85 26.58
C GLY A 103 -12.40 6.98 25.66
N ARG A 104 -11.09 7.26 25.55
CA ARG A 104 -10.14 6.44 24.76
C ARG A 104 -10.11 5.00 25.26
N HIS A 105 -9.92 4.76 26.56
CA HIS A 105 -9.85 3.41 27.12
C HIS A 105 -11.18 2.67 27.04
N THR A 106 -12.31 3.35 27.25
CA THR A 106 -13.65 2.78 27.08
C THR A 106 -13.89 2.36 25.63
N TRP A 107 -13.58 3.20 24.63
CA TRP A 107 -13.70 2.77 23.23
C TRP A 107 -12.75 1.62 22.89
N THR A 108 -11.52 1.61 23.42
CA THR A 108 -10.61 0.46 23.27
C THR A 108 -11.22 -0.82 23.84
N LEU A 109 -11.84 -0.78 25.03
CA LEU A 109 -12.53 -1.93 25.62
C LEU A 109 -13.72 -2.38 24.75
N LEU A 110 -14.64 -1.48 24.41
CA LEU A 110 -15.86 -1.83 23.68
C LEU A 110 -15.56 -2.40 22.29
N HIS A 111 -14.66 -1.77 21.53
CA HIS A 111 -14.25 -2.28 20.20
C HIS A 111 -13.49 -3.61 20.32
N THR A 112 -12.76 -3.83 21.41
CA THR A 112 -12.15 -5.14 21.71
C THR A 112 -13.21 -6.20 22.05
N MET A 113 -14.25 -5.86 22.82
CA MET A 113 -15.34 -6.79 23.13
C MET A 113 -16.11 -7.20 21.87
N ALA A 114 -16.46 -6.23 21.02
CA ALA A 114 -17.06 -6.50 19.71
C ALA A 114 -16.14 -7.36 18.83
N ALA A 115 -14.82 -7.11 18.84
CA ALA A 115 -13.83 -7.89 18.10
C ALA A 115 -13.74 -9.38 18.48
N TYR A 116 -13.96 -9.72 19.76
CA TYR A 116 -13.86 -11.09 20.26
C TYR A 116 -15.22 -11.81 20.41
N TYR A 117 -16.33 -11.10 20.27
CA TYR A 117 -17.68 -11.65 20.31
C TYR A 117 -17.85 -12.82 19.29
N PRO A 118 -18.74 -13.82 19.53
CA PRO A 118 -18.86 -14.96 18.62
C PRO A 118 -19.47 -14.63 17.25
N GLU A 119 -19.13 -15.43 16.24
CA GLU A 119 -19.74 -15.36 14.90
C GLU A 119 -21.12 -16.00 14.84
N LYS A 120 -21.38 -16.94 15.76
CA LYS A 120 -22.66 -17.61 15.98
C LYS A 120 -22.92 -17.62 17.49
N PRO A 121 -23.29 -16.48 18.09
CA PRO A 121 -23.49 -16.37 19.52
C PRO A 121 -24.75 -17.11 19.96
N GLU A 122 -24.65 -17.87 21.05
CA GLU A 122 -25.79 -18.51 21.71
C GLU A 122 -26.75 -17.44 22.27
N LYS A 123 -28.03 -17.76 22.44
CA LYS A 123 -29.04 -16.79 22.92
C LYS A 123 -28.62 -16.09 24.22
N GLN A 124 -28.09 -16.84 25.18
CA GLN A 124 -27.57 -16.31 26.45
C GLN A 124 -26.39 -15.34 26.25
N GLN A 125 -25.56 -15.53 25.22
CA GLN A 125 -24.45 -14.62 24.88
C GLN A 125 -24.98 -13.33 24.23
N GLN A 126 -26.04 -13.43 23.42
CA GLN A 126 -26.74 -12.28 22.84
C GLN A 126 -27.43 -11.44 23.93
N GLU A 127 -28.17 -12.09 24.83
CA GLU A 127 -28.83 -11.48 25.99
C GLU A 127 -27.80 -10.83 26.93
N SER A 128 -26.74 -11.55 27.30
CA SER A 128 -25.65 -11.02 28.14
C SER A 128 -24.96 -9.79 27.50
N MET A 129 -24.75 -9.78 26.19
CA MET A 129 -24.17 -8.62 25.50
C MET A 129 -25.12 -7.42 25.46
N LYS A 130 -26.44 -7.62 25.33
CA LYS A 130 -27.43 -6.53 25.49
C LYS A 130 -27.38 -5.95 26.89
N THR A 131 -27.50 -6.80 27.91
CA THR A 131 -27.47 -6.37 29.33
C THR A 131 -26.16 -5.71 29.72
N PHE A 132 -25.03 -6.12 29.13
CA PHE A 132 -23.76 -5.40 29.29
C PHE A 132 -23.83 -3.96 28.75
N PHE A 133 -24.33 -3.75 27.53
CA PHE A 133 -24.43 -2.41 26.94
C PHE A 133 -25.51 -1.54 27.61
N GLU A 134 -26.63 -2.13 28.02
CA GLU A 134 -27.65 -1.48 28.84
C GLU A 134 -27.06 -1.00 30.17
N SER A 135 -26.39 -1.89 30.91
CA SER A 135 -25.71 -1.55 32.17
C SER A 135 -24.58 -0.53 31.98
N PHE A 136 -23.80 -0.64 30.91
CA PHE A 136 -22.78 0.36 30.54
C PHE A 136 -23.42 1.75 30.32
N SER A 137 -24.56 1.82 29.64
CA SER A 137 -25.29 3.09 29.44
C SER A 137 -25.82 3.71 30.74
N GLU A 138 -26.04 2.90 31.79
CA GLU A 138 -26.39 3.38 33.12
C GLU A 138 -25.17 3.79 33.96
N HIS A 139 -24.04 3.11 33.82
CA HIS A 139 -22.91 3.29 34.76
C HIS A 139 -21.74 4.12 34.19
N TYR A 140 -21.77 4.56 32.94
CA TYR A 140 -20.70 5.39 32.38
C TYR A 140 -20.54 6.73 33.15
N PRO A 141 -19.35 7.06 33.71
CA PRO A 141 -19.20 8.14 34.70
C PRO A 141 -19.61 9.55 34.27
N CYS A 142 -19.53 9.87 32.97
CA CYS A 142 -19.98 11.16 32.45
C CYS A 142 -21.52 11.16 32.31
N TRP A 143 -22.24 11.77 33.26
CA TRP A 143 -23.70 11.81 33.28
C TRP A 143 -24.33 12.34 31.97
N PHE A 144 -23.72 13.38 31.37
CA PHE A 144 -24.19 13.94 30.10
C PHE A 144 -24.01 12.93 28.96
N CYS A 145 -22.81 12.35 28.87
CA CYS A 145 -22.46 11.35 27.87
C CYS A 145 -23.30 10.08 27.98
N LYS A 146 -23.60 9.62 29.21
CA LYS A 146 -24.38 8.39 29.44
C LYS A 146 -25.84 8.57 29.04
N ASN A 147 -26.43 9.73 29.36
CA ASN A 147 -27.81 10.05 29.00
C ASN A 147 -27.96 10.18 27.47
N ASP A 148 -26.99 10.79 26.79
CA ASP A 148 -26.92 10.82 25.33
C ASP A 148 -26.76 9.42 24.72
N PHE A 149 -25.94 8.56 25.33
CA PHE A 149 -25.75 7.18 24.91
C PHE A 149 -27.01 6.33 25.07
N LYS A 150 -27.74 6.45 26.18
CA LYS A 150 -29.06 5.82 26.39
C LYS A 150 -30.07 6.25 25.34
N LYS A 151 -30.21 7.55 25.10
CA LYS A 151 -31.16 8.07 24.09
C LYS A 151 -30.83 7.51 22.71
N ASP A 152 -29.57 7.59 22.29
CA ASP A 152 -29.14 7.08 21.00
C ASP A 152 -29.29 5.55 20.89
N MET A 153 -29.16 4.78 21.98
CA MET A 153 -29.46 3.34 22.02
C MET A 153 -30.96 3.03 21.87
N ALA A 154 -31.85 3.86 22.43
CA ALA A 154 -33.29 3.70 22.25
C ALA A 154 -33.72 4.02 20.80
N GLU A 155 -33.10 5.01 20.17
CA GLU A 155 -33.29 5.32 18.74
C GLU A 155 -32.67 4.25 17.81
N ASN A 156 -31.53 3.67 18.20
CA ASN A 156 -30.72 2.77 17.37
C ASN A 156 -30.31 1.53 18.20
N PRO A 157 -31.22 0.56 18.41
CA PRO A 157 -30.98 -0.57 19.30
C PRO A 157 -29.78 -1.41 18.87
N ILE A 158 -29.13 -2.03 19.85
CA ILE A 158 -27.92 -2.83 19.65
C ILE A 158 -28.21 -4.13 18.89
N ASP A 159 -27.50 -4.32 17.78
CA ASP A 159 -27.48 -5.59 17.07
C ASP A 159 -26.39 -6.49 17.68
N VAL A 160 -26.82 -7.62 18.25
CA VAL A 160 -25.96 -8.64 18.87
C VAL A 160 -26.02 -9.97 18.11
N THR A 161 -26.59 -9.99 16.90
CA THR A 161 -26.86 -11.20 16.11
C THR A 161 -25.57 -11.99 15.84
N ASN A 162 -24.46 -11.28 15.59
CA ASN A 162 -23.12 -11.85 15.46
C ASN A 162 -22.04 -10.76 15.64
N ARG A 163 -20.76 -11.18 15.55
CA ARG A 163 -19.59 -10.28 15.64
C ARG A 163 -19.58 -9.12 14.64
N GLU A 164 -20.05 -9.33 13.40
CA GLU A 164 -20.03 -8.31 12.35
C GLU A 164 -21.06 -7.22 12.64
N THR A 165 -22.32 -7.60 12.91
CA THR A 165 -23.38 -6.62 13.20
C THR A 165 -23.11 -5.81 14.45
N LEU A 166 -22.58 -6.45 15.51
CA LEU A 166 -22.15 -5.77 16.74
C LEU A 166 -20.99 -4.78 16.49
N SER A 167 -19.99 -5.19 15.71
CA SER A 167 -18.84 -4.33 15.39
C SER A 167 -19.22 -3.14 14.52
N GLU A 168 -20.13 -3.34 13.55
CA GLU A 168 -20.64 -2.25 12.72
C GLU A 168 -21.52 -1.30 13.53
N TRP A 169 -22.47 -1.81 14.32
CA TRP A 169 -23.31 -1.00 15.20
C TRP A 169 -22.45 -0.13 16.14
N LEU A 170 -21.43 -0.72 16.76
CA LEU A 170 -20.55 0.00 17.67
C LEU A 170 -19.71 1.07 16.94
N CYS A 171 -19.30 0.83 15.70
CA CYS A 171 -18.64 1.85 14.89
C CYS A 171 -19.59 3.00 14.51
N ARG A 172 -20.82 2.69 14.05
CA ARG A 172 -21.85 3.71 13.77
C ARG A 172 -22.17 4.53 15.03
N ARG A 173 -22.25 3.89 16.19
CA ARG A 173 -22.41 4.53 17.52
C ARG A 173 -21.24 5.45 17.86
N HIS A 174 -19.99 5.01 17.65
CA HIS A 174 -18.79 5.85 17.83
C HIS A 174 -18.79 7.05 16.87
N ASN A 175 -19.27 6.89 15.64
CA ASN A 175 -19.38 7.98 14.66
C ASN A 175 -20.42 9.03 15.03
N LYS A 176 -21.59 8.67 15.57
CA LYS A 176 -22.58 9.64 16.08
C LYS A 176 -22.01 10.46 17.27
N VAL A 177 -21.07 9.89 18.03
CA VAL A 177 -20.30 10.64 19.05
C VAL A 177 -19.19 11.51 18.43
N ASN A 178 -18.50 11.04 17.39
CA ASN A 178 -17.53 11.86 16.66
C ASN A 178 -18.18 13.10 16.04
N GLU A 179 -19.32 12.92 15.38
CA GLU A 179 -20.14 13.96 14.77
C GLU A 179 -20.56 15.03 15.80
N LYS A 180 -21.13 14.63 16.95
CA LYS A 180 -21.46 15.55 18.06
C LYS A 180 -20.25 16.29 18.64
N LEU A 181 -19.05 15.75 18.50
CA LEU A 181 -17.78 16.37 18.93
C LEU A 181 -17.05 17.09 17.78
N GLY A 182 -17.66 17.26 16.60
CA GLY A 182 -17.05 17.91 15.44
C GLY A 182 -15.81 17.17 14.89
N LYS A 183 -15.67 15.87 15.17
CA LYS A 183 -14.57 15.01 14.73
C LYS A 183 -14.93 14.29 13.43
N LYS A 184 -13.91 13.98 12.63
CA LYS A 184 -14.06 13.17 11.42
C LYS A 184 -14.65 11.79 11.76
N GLN A 185 -15.71 11.40 11.05
CA GLN A 185 -16.26 10.05 11.14
C GLN A 185 -15.26 9.02 10.59
N PHE A 186 -15.16 7.86 11.23
CA PHE A 186 -14.39 6.73 10.72
C PHE A 186 -15.18 6.01 9.64
N ASP A 187 -14.53 5.63 8.53
CA ASP A 187 -15.07 4.58 7.67
C ASP A 187 -15.09 3.28 8.49
N CYS A 188 -16.28 2.75 8.75
CA CYS A 188 -16.45 1.55 9.56
C CYS A 188 -15.87 0.31 8.90
N ILE A 189 -15.88 0.23 7.57
CA ILE A 189 -15.21 -0.85 6.82
C ILE A 189 -13.70 -0.73 7.05
N TYR A 190 -13.14 0.48 6.96
CA TYR A 190 -11.72 0.72 7.20
C TYR A 190 -11.29 0.42 8.64
N HIS A 191 -12.07 0.82 9.65
CA HIS A 191 -11.71 0.58 11.05
C HIS A 191 -11.94 -0.87 11.49
N ILE A 192 -12.93 -1.58 10.92
CA ILE A 192 -13.10 -3.03 11.14
C ILE A 192 -11.92 -3.81 10.56
N ARG A 193 -11.35 -3.40 9.42
CA ARG A 193 -10.16 -4.05 8.82
C ARG A 193 -8.92 -4.07 9.72
N THR A 194 -8.77 -3.14 10.68
CA THR A 194 -7.61 -3.13 11.60
C THR A 194 -7.76 -4.08 12.79
N VAL A 195 -8.96 -4.64 13.01
CA VAL A 195 -9.28 -5.48 14.17
C VAL A 195 -8.64 -6.87 14.11
N CYS A 196 -8.86 -7.61 13.02
CA CYS A 196 -8.26 -8.94 12.82
C CYS A 196 -8.23 -9.33 11.34
N ARG A 197 -7.44 -10.35 10.97
CA ARG A 197 -7.31 -10.80 9.55
C ARG A 197 -8.65 -11.22 8.91
N LYS A 198 -9.59 -11.76 9.68
CA LYS A 198 -10.90 -12.19 9.13
C LYS A 198 -11.76 -10.97 8.80
N PHE A 199 -11.81 -10.00 9.70
CA PHE A 199 -12.44 -8.70 9.44
C PHE A 199 -11.75 -7.91 8.34
N GLN A 200 -10.42 -8.02 8.23
CA GLN A 200 -9.68 -7.48 7.09
C GLN A 200 -10.22 -8.09 5.79
N ALA A 201 -10.24 -9.41 5.65
CA ALA A 201 -10.76 -10.07 4.45
C ALA A 201 -12.22 -9.71 4.14
N MET A 202 -13.08 -9.61 5.15
CA MET A 202 -14.50 -9.24 4.98
C MET A 202 -14.67 -7.80 4.49
N GLY A 203 -14.03 -6.82 5.14
CA GLY A 203 -14.10 -5.43 4.71
C GLY A 203 -13.44 -5.18 3.34
N GLU A 204 -12.37 -5.92 3.03
CA GLU A 204 -11.71 -5.87 1.73
C GLU A 204 -12.56 -6.48 0.61
N PHE A 205 -13.28 -7.57 0.89
CA PHE A 205 -14.29 -8.14 -0.01
C PHE A 205 -15.48 -7.18 -0.21
N HIS A 206 -15.95 -6.51 0.84
CA HIS A 206 -17.03 -5.52 0.73
C HIS A 206 -16.62 -4.33 -0.16
N ILE A 207 -15.38 -3.84 -0.06
CA ILE A 207 -14.85 -2.81 -0.98
C ILE A 207 -14.90 -3.29 -2.44
N TYR A 208 -14.47 -4.54 -2.73
CA TYR A 208 -14.61 -5.12 -4.06
C TYR A 208 -16.08 -5.20 -4.53
N GLN A 209 -17.01 -5.62 -3.68
CA GLN A 209 -18.44 -5.68 -4.03
C GLN A 209 -19.03 -4.29 -4.33
N ASN A 210 -18.63 -3.26 -3.57
CA ASN A 210 -19.05 -1.87 -3.81
C ASN A 210 -18.52 -1.34 -5.16
N ILE A 211 -17.23 -1.56 -5.46
CA ILE A 211 -16.61 -1.23 -6.76
C ILE A 211 -17.39 -1.90 -7.92
N LYS A 212 -17.81 -3.16 -7.72
CA LYS A 212 -18.54 -3.96 -8.71
C LYS A 212 -20.00 -3.50 -8.89
N SER A 213 -20.72 -3.23 -7.80
CA SER A 213 -22.13 -2.81 -7.85
C SER A 213 -22.30 -1.38 -8.35
N THR A 214 -21.38 -0.47 -8.01
CA THR A 214 -21.35 0.91 -8.53
C THR A 214 -20.72 1.03 -9.93
N GLN A 215 -20.35 -0.09 -10.56
CA GLN A 215 -19.74 -0.17 -11.89
C GLN A 215 -18.50 0.72 -12.07
N GLN A 216 -17.66 0.86 -11.03
CA GLN A 216 -16.43 1.63 -11.12
C GLN A 216 -15.43 0.97 -12.08
N THR A 217 -14.75 1.79 -12.88
CA THR A 217 -13.96 1.37 -14.04
C THR A 217 -12.50 1.81 -13.92
N ILE A 218 -11.60 1.00 -14.46
CA ILE A 218 -10.25 1.45 -14.84
C ILE A 218 -10.28 1.86 -16.31
N ALA A 219 -9.91 3.10 -16.60
CA ALA A 219 -9.74 3.62 -17.95
C ALA A 219 -8.25 3.55 -18.36
N ILE A 220 -7.96 2.90 -19.47
CA ILE A 220 -6.65 2.81 -20.14
C ILE A 220 -6.70 3.71 -21.37
N LYS A 221 -5.81 4.71 -21.46
CA LYS A 221 -5.81 5.74 -22.52
C LYS A 221 -4.45 5.81 -23.21
N LEU A 222 -4.42 6.02 -24.53
CA LEU A 222 -3.16 6.17 -25.30
C LEU A 222 -2.78 7.64 -25.49
N ASP A 223 -1.53 8.00 -25.17
CA ASP A 223 -0.87 9.32 -25.38
C ASP A 223 -1.74 10.59 -25.18
N GLY A 224 -2.69 10.55 -24.23
CA GLY A 224 -3.59 11.68 -23.96
C GLY A 224 -4.69 11.93 -25.02
N CYS A 225 -4.77 11.12 -26.08
CA CYS A 225 -5.83 11.21 -27.08
C CYS A 225 -7.19 10.84 -26.47
N LYS A 226 -8.11 11.82 -26.38
CA LYS A 226 -9.46 11.63 -25.81
C LYS A 226 -10.24 10.47 -26.46
N ASN A 227 -9.99 10.20 -27.73
CA ASN A 227 -10.76 9.24 -28.54
C ASN A 227 -10.15 7.81 -28.55
N LYS A 228 -9.14 7.53 -27.71
CA LYS A 228 -8.51 6.21 -27.59
C LYS A 228 -8.43 5.77 -26.12
N SER A 229 -9.59 5.47 -25.57
CA SER A 229 -9.76 4.97 -24.20
C SER A 229 -10.50 3.63 -24.19
N LEU A 230 -10.00 2.68 -23.40
CA LEU A 230 -10.67 1.43 -23.06
C LEU A 230 -11.09 1.45 -21.59
N GLU A 231 -12.29 1.01 -21.28
CA GLU A 231 -12.77 0.82 -19.90
C GLU A 231 -12.74 -0.66 -19.50
N LEU A 232 -12.29 -0.92 -18.27
CA LEU A 232 -12.25 -2.23 -17.64
C LEU A 232 -13.08 -2.21 -16.35
N VAL A 233 -13.90 -3.25 -16.16
CA VAL A 233 -14.78 -3.43 -14.99
C VAL A 233 -14.25 -4.54 -14.08
N ALA A 234 -14.48 -4.42 -12.77
CA ALA A 234 -14.06 -5.44 -11.80
C ALA A 234 -14.80 -6.77 -12.05
N LYS A 235 -14.07 -7.82 -12.47
CA LYS A 235 -14.66 -9.17 -12.65
C LYS A 235 -14.36 -10.08 -11.44
N ASN A 236 -13.13 -10.11 -10.92
CA ASN A 236 -12.72 -11.03 -9.83
C ASN A 236 -11.94 -10.34 -8.68
N TYR A 237 -11.86 -10.99 -7.51
CA TYR A 237 -11.02 -10.59 -6.37
C TYR A 237 -10.30 -11.80 -5.78
N ASP A 238 -8.99 -11.68 -5.61
CA ASP A 238 -8.10 -12.65 -4.94
C ASP A 238 -7.91 -12.20 -3.47
N PRO A 239 -8.52 -12.88 -2.48
CA PRO A 239 -8.39 -12.53 -1.07
C PRO A 239 -7.03 -12.92 -0.46
N THR A 240 -6.25 -13.77 -1.12
CA THR A 240 -4.93 -14.24 -0.65
C THR A 240 -3.87 -13.18 -0.96
N ASN A 241 -3.83 -12.68 -2.20
CA ASN A 241 -2.93 -11.61 -2.61
C ASN A 241 -3.52 -10.20 -2.42
N ARG A 242 -4.81 -10.09 -2.09
CA ARG A 242 -5.56 -8.81 -1.93
C ARG A 242 -5.60 -8.00 -3.23
N ILE A 243 -5.87 -8.69 -4.34
CA ILE A 243 -5.83 -8.15 -5.72
C ILE A 243 -7.25 -8.12 -6.29
N ILE A 244 -7.63 -7.01 -6.93
CA ILE A 244 -8.82 -6.97 -7.80
C ILE A 244 -8.37 -7.13 -9.26
N GLU A 245 -9.03 -8.03 -10.00
CA GLU A 245 -8.87 -8.18 -11.44
C GLU A 245 -10.00 -7.45 -12.17
N PHE A 246 -9.61 -6.43 -12.95
CA PHE A 246 -10.48 -5.75 -13.90
C PHE A 246 -10.25 -6.30 -15.30
N ARG A 247 -11.32 -6.54 -16.06
CA ARG A 247 -11.27 -6.95 -17.48
C ARG A 247 -12.00 -5.96 -18.37
N PRO A 248 -11.67 -5.86 -19.66
CA PRO A 248 -12.37 -4.99 -20.60
C PRO A 248 -13.90 -5.17 -20.55
N LYS A 249 -14.62 -4.05 -20.66
CA LYS A 249 -16.08 -4.03 -20.76
C LYS A 249 -16.50 -4.74 -22.05
N ASP A 250 -17.50 -5.61 -21.94
CA ASP A 250 -17.77 -6.62 -22.96
C ASP A 250 -18.09 -5.96 -24.32
N GLY A 251 -17.43 -6.43 -25.38
CA GLY A 251 -17.49 -5.84 -26.74
C GLY A 251 -16.30 -4.94 -27.13
N SER A 252 -15.50 -4.44 -26.18
CA SER A 252 -14.27 -3.70 -26.49
C SER A 252 -13.08 -4.26 -25.72
N SER A 253 -12.01 -4.66 -26.41
CA SER A 253 -10.74 -5.08 -25.79
C SER A 253 -9.49 -4.62 -26.56
N VAL A 254 -9.67 -3.86 -27.64
CA VAL A 254 -8.64 -3.61 -28.66
C VAL A 254 -8.46 -2.10 -28.87
N LEU A 255 -7.20 -1.65 -28.85
CA LEU A 255 -6.80 -0.27 -29.10
C LEU A 255 -5.82 -0.22 -30.28
N SER A 256 -6.08 0.64 -31.27
CA SER A 256 -5.14 0.85 -32.39
C SER A 256 -3.97 1.75 -31.97
N LEU A 257 -2.74 1.25 -32.12
CA LEU A 257 -1.53 2.04 -31.84
C LEU A 257 -1.21 3.09 -32.92
N ALA A 258 -1.92 3.15 -34.04
CA ALA A 258 -1.65 4.10 -35.13
C ALA A 258 -1.70 5.56 -34.64
N ASN A 259 -0.57 6.27 -34.60
CA ASN A 259 -0.57 7.67 -34.17
C ASN A 259 -0.95 8.58 -35.34
N THR A 260 -2.19 9.07 -35.33
CA THR A 260 -2.73 9.96 -36.37
C THR A 260 -2.61 11.44 -36.00
N SER A 261 -1.85 11.79 -34.96
CA SER A 261 -1.61 13.19 -34.60
C SER A 261 -0.58 13.85 -35.52
N SER A 262 -0.84 15.09 -35.93
CA SER A 262 0.03 15.85 -36.85
C SER A 262 1.31 16.37 -36.21
N SER A 263 1.43 16.30 -34.88
CA SER A 263 2.41 17.05 -34.07
C SER A 263 3.42 16.19 -33.29
N GLN A 264 3.47 14.87 -33.51
CA GLN A 264 4.34 13.96 -32.74
C GLN A 264 5.40 13.23 -33.59
N TRP A 265 6.53 12.93 -32.93
CA TRP A 265 7.74 12.36 -33.55
C TRP A 265 7.70 10.84 -33.79
N SER A 266 6.63 10.16 -33.38
CA SER A 266 6.46 8.69 -33.45
C SER A 266 5.18 8.31 -34.22
N ALA A 267 5.30 7.38 -35.18
CA ALA A 267 4.17 6.87 -35.96
C ALA A 267 3.22 5.94 -35.17
N TYR A 268 3.64 5.49 -33.99
CA TYR A 268 2.83 4.66 -33.10
C TYR A 268 2.79 5.24 -31.69
N HIS A 269 1.69 4.99 -30.98
CA HIS A 269 1.56 5.34 -29.58
C HIS A 269 2.55 4.56 -28.71
N ARG A 270 3.22 5.26 -27.78
CA ARG A 270 4.26 4.68 -26.91
C ARG A 270 3.87 4.62 -25.44
N LEU A 271 2.96 5.48 -24.98
CA LEU A 271 2.56 5.53 -23.58
C LEU A 271 1.11 5.11 -23.40
N THR A 272 0.84 4.48 -22.26
CA THR A 272 -0.50 4.29 -21.75
C THR A 272 -0.68 4.96 -20.39
N LYS A 273 -1.82 5.61 -20.22
CA LYS A 273 -2.28 6.27 -18.98
C LYS A 273 -3.41 5.44 -18.37
N ILE A 274 -3.27 5.13 -17.08
CA ILE A 274 -4.18 4.27 -16.33
C ILE A 274 -4.78 5.06 -15.17
N HIS A 275 -6.11 5.02 -15.07
CA HIS A 275 -6.91 5.86 -14.17
C HIS A 275 -8.13 5.09 -13.66
N PHE A 276 -8.52 5.21 -12.38
CA PHE A 276 -9.71 4.56 -11.80
C PHE A 276 -10.84 5.58 -11.49
N SER A 277 -12.07 5.32 -11.94
CA SER A 277 -13.14 6.31 -11.91
C SER A 277 -13.67 6.64 -10.50
N GLY A 278 -13.55 5.72 -9.53
CA GLY A 278 -14.01 5.93 -8.15
C GLY A 278 -13.31 7.05 -7.38
N TRP A 279 -12.15 7.54 -7.85
CA TRP A 279 -11.39 8.59 -7.17
C TRP A 279 -12.03 9.98 -7.26
N PHE A 280 -12.90 10.24 -8.25
CA PHE A 280 -13.50 11.56 -8.46
C PHE A 280 -14.86 11.77 -7.80
N SER A 281 -15.38 10.79 -7.06
CA SER A 281 -16.64 10.94 -6.31
C SER A 281 -16.54 11.98 -5.18
N ASN A 282 -15.36 12.16 -4.59
CA ASN A 282 -15.07 13.20 -3.60
C ASN A 282 -14.38 14.41 -4.25
N LYS A 283 -15.15 15.32 -4.86
CA LYS A 283 -14.59 16.55 -5.43
C LYS A 283 -14.14 17.53 -4.35
N ALA A 284 -12.83 17.79 -4.34
CA ALA A 284 -12.18 19.02 -3.88
C ALA A 284 -12.73 19.64 -2.58
N GLN A 285 -12.24 19.15 -1.44
CA GLN A 285 -12.20 19.95 -0.21
C GLN A 285 -11.33 21.18 -0.50
N LYS A 286 -11.95 22.37 -0.68
CA LYS A 286 -11.24 23.61 -0.96
C LYS A 286 -10.37 23.99 0.25
N ILE A 287 -9.07 23.83 0.10
CA ILE A 287 -8.07 24.33 1.05
C ILE A 287 -8.03 25.86 0.88
N PRO A 288 -8.21 26.67 1.93
CA PRO A 288 -8.13 28.13 1.82
C PRO A 288 -6.65 28.57 1.80
N TYR A 289 -6.00 28.43 0.65
CA TYR A 289 -4.60 28.81 0.45
C TYR A 289 -4.41 30.29 0.14
N GLU A 290 -5.47 31.07 -0.08
CA GLU A 290 -5.44 32.48 -0.48
C GLU A 290 -4.71 33.39 0.54
N GLN A 291 -4.57 32.95 1.79
CA GLN A 291 -3.85 33.65 2.87
C GLN A 291 -2.34 33.32 2.94
N LEU A 292 -1.84 32.41 2.08
CA LEU A 292 -0.41 32.09 1.96
C LEU A 292 0.30 33.03 0.98
N SER A 293 1.64 33.13 1.05
CA SER A 293 2.43 33.85 0.03
C SER A 293 2.30 33.17 -1.34
N PRO A 294 2.51 33.86 -2.48
CA PRO A 294 2.42 33.23 -3.80
C PRO A 294 3.33 32.00 -3.98
N GLN A 295 4.50 31.99 -3.35
CA GLN A 295 5.42 30.86 -3.34
C GLN A 295 4.88 29.69 -2.49
N ASP A 296 4.36 29.97 -1.29
CA ASP A 296 3.74 28.97 -0.42
C ASP A 296 2.46 28.40 -1.06
N GLN A 297 1.65 29.23 -1.73
CA GLN A 297 0.49 28.82 -2.52
C GLN A 297 0.88 27.86 -3.63
N ALA A 298 1.86 28.24 -4.47
CA ALA A 298 2.35 27.39 -5.55
C ALA A 298 2.87 26.04 -5.03
N MET A 299 3.57 26.03 -3.89
CA MET A 299 4.08 24.81 -3.27
C MET A 299 2.97 23.90 -2.74
N VAL A 300 1.95 24.46 -2.05
CA VAL A 300 0.78 23.70 -1.58
C VAL A 300 -0.01 23.15 -2.78
N MET A 301 -0.29 23.97 -3.79
CA MET A 301 -0.95 23.53 -5.02
C MET A 301 -0.18 22.42 -5.73
N TYR A 302 1.16 22.48 -5.73
CA TYR A 302 2.00 21.52 -6.45
C TYR A 302 2.23 20.20 -5.70
N HIS A 303 2.53 20.24 -4.39
CA HIS A 303 2.80 19.02 -3.61
C HIS A 303 1.57 18.46 -2.89
N TYR A 304 0.72 19.30 -2.30
CA TYR A 304 -0.39 18.83 -1.46
C TYR A 304 -1.53 18.22 -2.28
N GLN A 305 -1.82 18.78 -3.47
CA GLN A 305 -2.85 18.25 -4.36
C GLN A 305 -2.37 17.08 -5.22
N TYR A 306 -1.08 16.73 -5.17
CA TYR A 306 -0.56 15.61 -5.94
C TYR A 306 -0.85 14.27 -5.25
N ASN A 307 -1.59 13.41 -5.95
CA ASN A 307 -1.77 12.02 -5.56
C ASN A 307 -1.29 11.11 -6.70
N SER A 308 -0.23 10.35 -6.44
CA SER A 308 0.45 9.45 -7.38
C SER A 308 -0.38 8.27 -7.87
N PHE A 309 -1.44 7.92 -7.16
CA PHE A 309 -2.34 6.84 -7.57
C PHE A 309 -3.24 7.29 -8.73
N ILE A 310 -3.64 8.58 -8.78
CA ILE A 310 -4.74 9.08 -9.64
C ILE A 310 -4.48 8.92 -11.15
N GLU A 311 -3.26 9.13 -11.64
CA GLU A 311 -2.93 8.85 -13.04
C GLU A 311 -1.52 8.27 -13.16
N LYS A 312 -1.44 6.95 -13.40
CA LYS A 312 -0.17 6.27 -13.66
C LYS A 312 0.08 6.20 -15.17
N THR A 313 1.32 6.48 -15.58
CA THR A 313 1.76 6.39 -16.98
C THR A 313 2.81 5.30 -17.12
N TYR A 314 2.73 4.51 -18.18
CA TYR A 314 3.70 3.45 -18.50
C TYR A 314 4.11 3.54 -19.97
N GLU A 315 5.37 3.20 -20.26
CA GLU A 315 5.82 2.93 -21.62
C GLU A 315 5.35 1.52 -22.03
N LEU A 316 4.91 1.35 -23.28
CA LEU A 316 4.44 0.07 -23.80
C LEU A 316 5.61 -0.84 -24.25
N PRO A 317 5.56 -2.17 -23.97
CA PRO A 317 6.56 -3.13 -24.48
C PRO A 317 6.66 -3.13 -26.01
N SER A 318 7.80 -3.53 -26.56
CA SER A 318 7.95 -3.49 -28.02
C SER A 318 7.24 -4.66 -28.72
N TRP A 319 6.41 -4.32 -29.71
CA TRP A 319 5.61 -5.28 -30.46
C TRP A 319 6.41 -6.21 -31.39
N ASN A 320 7.65 -5.83 -31.74
CA ASN A 320 8.49 -6.57 -32.70
C ASN A 320 9.44 -7.58 -32.04
N GLN A 321 9.71 -7.44 -30.74
CA GLN A 321 10.49 -8.40 -29.96
C GLN A 321 9.59 -9.55 -29.53
N THR A 322 9.97 -10.80 -29.78
CA THR A 322 9.34 -11.98 -29.16
C THR A 322 10.16 -12.44 -27.95
N LEU A 323 9.52 -12.65 -26.81
CA LEU A 323 10.10 -13.55 -25.80
C LEU A 323 10.13 -14.96 -26.42
N GLU A 324 11.26 -15.66 -26.31
CA GLU A 324 11.45 -17.00 -26.90
C GLU A 324 10.67 -18.11 -26.16
N SER A 325 9.97 -17.76 -25.08
CA SER A 325 9.25 -18.68 -24.19
C SER A 325 7.80 -18.93 -24.62
N ARG A 326 7.57 -20.07 -25.29
CA ARG A 326 6.29 -20.81 -25.35
C ARG A 326 5.01 -20.02 -25.72
N GLY A 327 4.91 -19.57 -26.97
CA GLY A 327 3.64 -19.51 -27.73
C GLY A 327 2.55 -18.49 -27.34
N ASP A 328 2.41 -18.12 -26.07
CA ASP A 328 1.46 -17.11 -25.61
C ASP A 328 2.03 -15.72 -25.90
N ARG A 329 1.30 -14.90 -26.66
CA ARG A 329 1.78 -13.59 -27.15
C ARG A 329 1.53 -12.46 -26.14
N ARG A 330 1.35 -12.81 -24.87
CA ARG A 330 1.15 -11.90 -23.75
C ARG A 330 2.42 -11.12 -23.43
N ARG A 331 2.20 -9.90 -22.96
CA ARG A 331 3.18 -8.87 -22.59
C ARG A 331 2.73 -8.23 -21.29
N TYR A 332 3.69 -7.84 -20.46
CA TYR A 332 3.42 -7.36 -19.11
C TYR A 332 4.09 -6.02 -18.84
N VAL A 333 3.33 -5.13 -18.21
CA VAL A 333 3.83 -3.83 -17.73
C VAL A 333 3.19 -3.51 -16.39
N GLY A 334 3.91 -2.84 -15.50
CA GLY A 334 3.41 -2.60 -14.15
C GLY A 334 4.38 -1.88 -13.23
N ASP A 335 3.99 -1.84 -11.95
CA ASP A 335 4.82 -1.42 -10.82
C ASP A 335 4.43 -2.23 -9.57
N LYS A 336 4.95 -1.85 -8.40
CA LYS A 336 4.66 -2.53 -7.13
C LYS A 336 3.17 -2.75 -6.89
N GLY A 337 2.27 -1.83 -7.24
CA GLY A 337 0.83 -1.95 -6.95
C GLY A 337 -0.06 -2.48 -8.09
N LEU A 338 0.47 -2.72 -9.30
CA LEU A 338 -0.34 -2.91 -10.51
C LEU A 338 0.41 -3.70 -11.59
N ILE A 339 -0.25 -4.67 -12.23
CA ILE A 339 0.22 -5.33 -13.46
C ILE A 339 -0.90 -5.33 -14.53
N LEU A 340 -0.53 -4.93 -15.74
CA LEU A 340 -1.35 -4.96 -16.96
C LEU A 340 -0.91 -6.13 -17.84
N SER A 341 -1.88 -6.94 -18.31
CA SER A 341 -1.68 -7.94 -19.37
C SER A 341 -2.20 -7.40 -20.69
N LEU A 342 -1.34 -7.38 -21.70
CA LEU A 342 -1.67 -7.02 -23.08
C LEU A 342 -1.06 -8.00 -24.08
N SER A 343 -1.51 -7.98 -25.33
CA SER A 343 -0.85 -8.63 -26.46
C SER A 343 -0.95 -7.78 -27.72
N TYR A 344 -0.07 -8.04 -28.69
CA TYR A 344 -0.11 -7.36 -29.99
C TYR A 344 -0.62 -8.29 -31.08
N GLN A 345 -1.66 -7.84 -31.77
CA GLN A 345 -2.14 -8.45 -33.00
C GLN A 345 -1.64 -7.62 -34.19
N GLN A 346 -1.17 -8.30 -35.23
CA GLN A 346 -0.81 -7.71 -36.51
C GLN A 346 -1.76 -8.27 -37.56
N GLN A 347 -2.31 -7.42 -38.43
CA GLN A 347 -3.12 -7.90 -39.57
C GLN A 347 -2.28 -8.84 -40.44
N SER A 348 -2.89 -9.91 -40.94
CA SER A 348 -2.15 -11.03 -41.54
C SER A 348 -1.45 -10.62 -42.85
N LYS A 349 -0.32 -11.28 -43.15
CA LYS A 349 0.44 -11.08 -44.39
C LYS A 349 -0.29 -11.54 -45.67
N GLN A 350 -1.50 -12.12 -45.54
CA GLN A 350 -2.25 -12.76 -46.64
C GLN A 350 -2.79 -11.77 -47.71
N SER A 351 -2.54 -10.46 -47.57
CA SER A 351 -2.79 -9.47 -48.62
C SER A 351 -1.55 -9.08 -49.43
N ILE A 352 -0.36 -9.64 -49.15
CA ILE A 352 0.91 -9.25 -49.80
C ILE A 352 1.72 -10.47 -50.28
N GLU A 353 1.09 -11.39 -51.00
CA GLU A 353 1.79 -12.46 -51.74
C GLU A 353 1.94 -12.15 -53.24
N ASN A 354 1.19 -11.17 -53.77
CA ASN A 354 1.14 -10.85 -55.21
C ASN A 354 2.07 -9.72 -55.70
N ARG A 355 3.19 -9.43 -55.00
CA ARG A 355 4.29 -8.61 -55.56
C ARG A 355 5.70 -9.12 -55.25
N THR A 356 6.26 -9.79 -56.26
CA THR A 356 7.69 -9.88 -56.60
C THR A 356 8.68 -10.33 -55.52
N ARG A 357 9.01 -11.63 -55.62
CA ARG A 357 10.21 -12.34 -55.15
C ARG A 357 11.50 -11.51 -55.11
N VAL A 358 11.82 -10.93 -53.95
CA VAL A 358 13.19 -10.57 -53.52
C VAL A 358 13.34 -11.00 -52.07
N GLN A 359 14.37 -11.78 -51.74
CA GLN A 359 14.76 -12.06 -50.35
C GLN A 359 15.78 -11.03 -49.87
N PRO A 360 15.51 -10.29 -48.78
CA PRO A 360 16.56 -9.70 -47.96
C PRO A 360 17.03 -10.73 -46.94
N THR A 361 18.33 -11.00 -46.90
CA THR A 361 18.95 -11.77 -45.80
C THR A 361 18.81 -10.99 -44.49
N LEU A 362 18.30 -11.64 -43.44
CA LEU A 362 18.05 -11.04 -42.13
C LEU A 362 19.36 -10.89 -41.29
N ALA A 363 20.34 -10.20 -41.85
CA ALA A 363 21.56 -9.81 -41.17
C ALA A 363 21.36 -8.48 -40.40
N SER A 364 21.51 -8.54 -39.08
CA SER A 364 21.79 -7.39 -38.19
C SER A 364 21.10 -6.06 -38.53
N LEU A 365 19.77 -5.97 -38.33
CA LEU A 365 19.11 -4.67 -38.23
C LEU A 365 19.46 -4.00 -36.88
N PRO A 366 20.02 -2.78 -36.85
CA PRO A 366 20.35 -2.10 -35.59
C PRO A 366 19.11 -1.76 -34.76
N THR A 367 19.28 -1.73 -33.43
CA THR A 367 18.24 -1.46 -32.43
C THR A 367 17.69 0.00 -32.45
N SER A 368 17.99 0.78 -33.49
CA SER A 368 17.83 2.24 -33.53
C SER A 368 16.60 2.75 -34.29
N TYR A 369 15.73 1.89 -34.84
CA TYR A 369 14.52 2.32 -35.58
C TYR A 369 13.44 3.05 -34.73
N TYR A 370 13.76 3.37 -33.46
CA TYR A 370 12.98 4.24 -32.58
C TYR A 370 13.30 5.75 -32.75
N SER A 371 14.26 6.12 -33.60
CA SER A 371 14.70 7.51 -33.78
C SER A 371 13.98 8.26 -34.91
N TYR A 372 12.92 9.01 -34.53
CA TYR A 372 12.37 10.18 -35.25
C TYR A 372 11.77 9.99 -36.67
N ARG A 373 10.99 10.99 -37.10
CA ARG A 373 10.74 11.23 -38.53
C ARG A 373 12.05 11.68 -39.20
N SER A 374 12.77 10.77 -39.84
CA SER A 374 13.66 11.17 -40.93
C SER A 374 12.82 11.46 -42.17
N VAL A 375 12.92 12.67 -42.71
CA VAL A 375 12.08 13.15 -43.83
C VAL A 375 12.53 12.57 -45.19
N THR A 376 13.62 11.79 -45.22
CA THR A 376 14.26 11.28 -46.44
C THR A 376 14.09 9.77 -46.69
N GLY A 377 13.44 9.03 -45.79
CA GLY A 377 13.26 7.58 -45.91
C GLY A 377 11.99 7.18 -46.66
N SER A 378 12.10 6.68 -47.89
CA SER A 378 10.97 6.26 -48.74
C SER A 378 10.39 4.86 -48.43
N ALA A 379 10.74 4.27 -47.28
CA ALA A 379 10.26 2.95 -46.88
C ALA A 379 8.77 2.99 -46.45
N PRO A 380 7.90 2.08 -46.95
CA PRO A 380 6.51 2.03 -46.53
C PRO A 380 6.40 1.62 -45.06
N MET A 381 5.78 2.47 -44.24
CA MET A 381 5.53 2.18 -42.83
C MET A 381 4.63 0.94 -42.66
N PRO A 382 4.99 -0.03 -41.80
CA PRO A 382 4.14 -1.20 -41.59
C PRO A 382 2.82 -0.81 -40.91
N THR A 383 1.75 -1.51 -41.27
CA THR A 383 0.41 -1.32 -40.69
C THR A 383 0.49 -1.39 -39.16
N ALA A 384 -0.05 -0.38 -38.49
CA ALA A 384 0.05 -0.28 -37.03
C ALA A 384 -0.58 -1.50 -36.35
N PRO A 385 0.14 -2.16 -35.42
CA PRO A 385 -0.42 -3.26 -34.67
C PRO A 385 -1.56 -2.79 -33.75
N THR A 386 -2.53 -3.68 -33.54
CA THR A 386 -3.58 -3.49 -32.55
C THR A 386 -3.14 -4.09 -31.22
N MET A 387 -3.29 -3.31 -30.15
CA MET A 387 -3.01 -3.75 -28.79
C MET A 387 -4.30 -4.28 -28.17
N GLN A 388 -4.32 -5.57 -27.83
CA GLN A 388 -5.42 -6.19 -27.10
C GLN A 388 -5.07 -6.22 -25.60
N ILE A 389 -5.97 -5.73 -24.74
CA ILE A 389 -5.85 -5.86 -23.28
C ILE A 389 -6.62 -7.10 -22.84
N GLN A 390 -6.02 -7.98 -22.03
CA GLN A 390 -6.74 -9.11 -21.43
C GLN A 390 -7.33 -8.75 -20.07
N TRP A 391 -6.51 -8.16 -19.21
CA TRP A 391 -6.88 -7.76 -17.84
C TRP A 391 -5.87 -6.76 -17.28
N ILE A 392 -6.28 -6.08 -16.22
CA ILE A 392 -5.40 -5.34 -15.31
C ILE A 392 -5.68 -5.80 -13.88
N ARG A 393 -4.62 -6.12 -13.14
CA ARG A 393 -4.67 -6.58 -11.75
C ARG A 393 -4.02 -5.54 -10.86
N VAL A 394 -4.73 -5.12 -9.83
CA VAL A 394 -4.32 -4.03 -8.93
C VAL A 394 -4.42 -4.50 -7.48
N THR A 395 -3.48 -4.09 -6.63
CA THR A 395 -3.64 -4.29 -5.19
C THR A 395 -4.79 -3.43 -4.68
N LEU A 396 -5.50 -3.91 -3.66
CA LEU A 396 -6.57 -3.12 -3.05
C LEU A 396 -6.03 -1.79 -2.49
N ASP A 397 -4.79 -1.79 -1.98
CA ASP A 397 -4.14 -0.60 -1.44
C ASP A 397 -3.89 0.46 -2.54
N TRP A 398 -3.68 0.06 -3.81
CA TRP A 398 -3.64 0.99 -4.95
C TRP A 398 -5.00 1.65 -5.22
N VAL A 399 -6.09 0.89 -5.15
CA VAL A 399 -7.45 1.43 -5.32
C VAL A 399 -7.76 2.44 -4.21
N LEU A 400 -7.36 2.15 -2.98
CA LEU A 400 -7.58 3.01 -1.83
C LEU A 400 -6.65 4.23 -1.80
N GLY A 401 -5.41 4.11 -2.30
CA GLY A 401 -4.42 5.20 -2.32
C GLY A 401 -4.88 6.46 -3.08
N GLY A 402 -5.67 6.29 -4.14
CA GLY A 402 -6.28 7.42 -4.85
C GLY A 402 -7.41 8.13 -4.08
N LEU A 403 -7.99 7.49 -3.07
CA LEU A 403 -8.90 8.13 -2.10
C LEU A 403 -8.17 8.72 -0.89
N LYS A 404 -7.03 8.14 -0.51
CA LYS A 404 -6.27 8.50 0.70
C LYS A 404 -4.77 8.25 0.49
N SER A 405 -4.02 9.32 0.20
CA SER A 405 -2.63 9.27 -0.28
C SER A 405 -1.57 8.85 0.74
N ASP A 406 -1.94 8.66 2.02
CA ASP A 406 -1.04 8.12 3.06
C ASP A 406 -1.00 6.58 3.09
N ILE A 407 -1.80 5.90 2.26
CA ILE A 407 -1.80 4.45 2.15
C ILE A 407 -0.57 4.01 1.32
N PRO A 408 0.38 3.26 1.90
CA PRO A 408 1.61 2.88 1.21
C PRO A 408 1.33 1.84 0.12
N SER A 409 2.00 2.00 -1.04
CA SER A 409 1.92 1.05 -2.14
C SER A 409 2.50 -0.32 -1.73
N THR A 410 1.69 -1.37 -1.79
CA THR A 410 2.09 -2.74 -1.45
C THR A 410 2.45 -3.55 -2.69
N GLN A 411 3.46 -4.41 -2.57
CA GLN A 411 3.92 -5.29 -3.66
C GLN A 411 2.83 -6.33 -4.04
N ILE A 412 2.37 -6.26 -5.27
CA ILE A 412 1.52 -7.25 -5.93
C ILE A 412 2.26 -8.59 -6.00
N TYR A 413 1.57 -9.68 -5.67
CA TYR A 413 2.15 -11.04 -5.51
C TYR A 413 3.37 -11.11 -4.57
N LYS A 414 3.34 -10.37 -3.45
CA LYS A 414 4.43 -10.25 -2.47
C LYS A 414 5.11 -11.58 -2.11
N ASP A 415 4.34 -12.63 -1.86
CA ASP A 415 4.89 -13.92 -1.47
C ASP A 415 5.45 -14.73 -2.67
N THR A 416 4.93 -14.52 -3.88
CA THR A 416 5.54 -15.06 -5.12
C THR A 416 6.89 -14.40 -5.41
N PHE A 417 7.00 -13.07 -5.29
CA PHE A 417 8.29 -12.36 -5.38
C PHE A 417 9.28 -12.78 -4.29
N LYS A 418 8.79 -13.02 -3.07
CA LYS A 418 9.61 -13.56 -1.98
C LYS A 418 10.10 -14.99 -2.28
N SER A 419 9.27 -15.82 -2.89
CA SER A 419 9.66 -17.15 -3.37
C SER A 419 10.71 -17.04 -4.48
N LEU A 420 10.51 -16.15 -5.46
CA LEU A 420 11.46 -15.87 -6.55
C LEU A 420 12.84 -15.50 -5.98
N ASN A 421 12.90 -14.56 -5.04
CA ASN A 421 14.13 -14.18 -4.33
C ASN A 421 14.81 -15.37 -3.64
N GLN A 422 14.04 -16.28 -3.03
CA GLN A 422 14.58 -17.44 -2.32
C GLN A 422 15.12 -18.55 -3.22
N MET A 423 14.70 -18.62 -4.49
CA MET A 423 15.27 -19.57 -5.46
C MET A 423 16.42 -18.93 -6.24
N LEU A 424 16.28 -17.68 -6.69
CA LEU A 424 17.37 -16.95 -7.34
C LEU A 424 18.62 -16.85 -6.44
N ALA A 425 18.45 -16.67 -5.12
CA ALA A 425 19.56 -16.72 -4.17
C ALA A 425 20.28 -18.07 -4.08
N LYS A 426 19.65 -19.19 -4.50
CA LYS A 426 20.31 -20.51 -4.62
C LYS A 426 21.14 -20.61 -5.90
N GLU A 427 20.66 -20.00 -6.98
CA GLU A 427 21.40 -19.81 -8.24
C GLU A 427 22.46 -18.68 -8.14
N GLY A 428 22.71 -18.12 -6.95
CA GLY A 428 23.66 -17.02 -6.73
C GLY A 428 23.18 -15.64 -7.23
N CYS A 429 21.94 -15.52 -7.71
CA CYS A 429 21.34 -14.29 -8.21
C CYS A 429 20.72 -13.45 -7.09
N PHE A 430 21.49 -12.50 -6.55
CA PHE A 430 21.04 -11.61 -5.46
C PHE A 430 20.45 -10.25 -5.93
N LYS A 431 20.54 -9.93 -7.23
CA LYS A 431 20.08 -8.67 -7.83
C LYS A 431 19.48 -8.94 -9.21
N TYR A 432 18.34 -8.31 -9.50
CA TYR A 432 17.62 -8.34 -10.78
C TYR A 432 16.60 -7.19 -10.82
N ASP A 433 16.01 -6.92 -11.99
CA ASP A 433 14.91 -5.96 -12.15
C ASP A 433 13.53 -6.64 -11.93
N PRO A 434 12.78 -6.33 -10.84
CA PRO A 434 11.51 -6.97 -10.54
C PRO A 434 10.36 -6.52 -11.46
N LEU A 435 10.57 -5.47 -12.27
CA LEU A 435 9.61 -4.98 -13.26
C LEU A 435 9.97 -5.42 -14.70
N SER A 436 11.05 -6.20 -14.85
CA SER A 436 11.41 -6.79 -16.14
C SER A 436 10.35 -7.78 -16.62
N GLU A 437 10.10 -7.81 -17.92
CA GLU A 437 8.99 -8.57 -18.50
C GLU A 437 9.08 -10.10 -18.26
N PRO A 438 10.24 -10.77 -18.37
CA PRO A 438 10.35 -12.20 -18.04
C PRO A 438 10.09 -12.50 -16.55
N VAL A 439 10.37 -11.54 -15.65
CA VAL A 439 10.04 -11.67 -14.23
C VAL A 439 8.54 -11.48 -14.00
N LEU A 440 7.92 -10.47 -14.60
CA LEU A 440 6.47 -10.24 -14.49
C LEU A 440 5.67 -11.42 -15.07
N ASP A 441 6.10 -11.95 -16.21
CA ASP A 441 5.52 -13.17 -16.81
C ASP A 441 5.58 -14.36 -15.85
N TYR A 442 6.77 -14.66 -15.31
CA TYR A 442 6.96 -15.73 -14.33
C TYR A 442 6.08 -15.55 -13.08
N ILE A 443 6.06 -14.35 -12.50
CA ILE A 443 5.28 -14.02 -11.30
C ILE A 443 3.77 -14.20 -11.55
N VAL A 444 3.29 -13.88 -12.75
CA VAL A 444 1.89 -14.03 -13.15
C VAL A 444 1.53 -15.48 -13.48
N GLN A 445 2.40 -16.22 -14.18
CA GLN A 445 2.15 -17.63 -14.53
C GLN A 445 2.16 -18.54 -13.29
N ARG A 446 3.00 -18.26 -12.29
CA ARG A 446 3.21 -19.17 -11.15
C ARG A 446 2.13 -19.13 -10.06
N GLN A 447 0.90 -18.79 -10.42
CA GLN A 447 -0.25 -18.99 -9.52
C GLN A 447 -0.68 -20.47 -9.44
N ASP A 448 -0.44 -21.27 -10.49
CA ASP A 448 -1.08 -22.59 -10.62
C ASP A 448 -0.12 -23.81 -10.60
N GLN A 449 1.19 -23.70 -10.82
CA GLN A 449 2.08 -24.88 -10.74
C GLN A 449 3.60 -24.67 -10.53
N ASP A 450 4.19 -25.74 -9.99
CA ASP A 450 5.59 -26.18 -9.88
C ASP A 450 6.72 -25.34 -9.24
N SER A 451 7.59 -26.07 -8.53
CA SER A 451 8.56 -25.53 -7.56
C SER A 451 9.94 -25.15 -8.13
N GLN A 452 10.21 -25.36 -9.42
CA GLN A 452 11.49 -25.01 -10.06
C GLN A 452 11.48 -23.64 -10.76
N LEU A 453 12.67 -23.12 -11.10
CA LEU A 453 12.86 -21.93 -11.93
C LEU A 453 13.04 -22.32 -13.41
N PRO A 454 12.43 -21.61 -14.38
CA PRO A 454 12.73 -21.80 -15.79
C PRO A 454 14.19 -21.43 -16.10
N ALA A 455 14.90 -22.30 -16.81
CA ALA A 455 16.29 -22.07 -17.21
C ALA A 455 16.46 -20.80 -18.07
N SER A 456 15.44 -20.42 -18.84
CA SER A 456 15.39 -19.14 -19.58
C SER A 456 15.40 -17.93 -18.65
N LEU A 457 14.64 -17.96 -17.55
CA LEU A 457 14.61 -16.89 -16.55
C LEU A 457 15.94 -16.81 -15.78
N VAL A 458 16.50 -17.96 -15.39
CA VAL A 458 17.82 -18.02 -14.72
C VAL A 458 18.91 -17.42 -15.63
N LYS A 459 18.99 -17.86 -16.90
CA LYS A 459 19.90 -17.29 -17.90
C LYS A 459 19.72 -15.78 -18.07
N TYR A 460 18.47 -15.32 -18.17
CA TYR A 460 18.14 -13.90 -18.31
C TYR A 460 18.55 -13.07 -17.08
N VAL A 461 18.36 -13.59 -15.87
CA VAL A 461 18.78 -12.89 -14.65
C VAL A 461 20.31 -12.85 -14.54
N HIS A 462 21.02 -13.94 -14.89
CA HIS A 462 22.49 -13.91 -14.92
C HIS A 462 23.06 -12.90 -15.92
N SER A 463 22.46 -12.75 -17.11
CA SER A 463 22.91 -11.76 -18.10
C SER A 463 22.55 -10.32 -17.75
N HIS A 464 21.61 -10.08 -16.82
CA HIS A 464 21.06 -8.76 -16.52
C HIS A 464 21.03 -8.44 -15.00
N THR A 465 21.94 -9.02 -14.21
CA THR A 465 22.00 -8.90 -12.74
C THR A 465 21.98 -7.46 -12.18
N HIS A 466 22.37 -6.47 -13.00
CA HIS A 466 22.39 -5.06 -12.63
C HIS A 466 21.57 -4.15 -13.56
N GLU A 467 20.98 -4.68 -14.64
CA GLU A 467 20.29 -3.87 -15.65
C GLU A 467 18.83 -3.62 -15.27
N CYS A 468 18.56 -2.45 -14.74
CA CYS A 468 17.22 -1.88 -14.74
C CYS A 468 16.89 -1.42 -16.18
N HIS A 469 16.06 -2.20 -16.88
CA HIS A 469 15.96 -2.15 -18.34
C HIS A 469 15.30 -0.87 -18.86
N THR A 470 14.35 -0.31 -18.10
CA THR A 470 13.64 0.91 -18.48
C THR A 470 14.20 2.13 -17.76
N ARG A 471 14.16 3.31 -18.40
CA ARG A 471 14.48 4.60 -17.75
C ARG A 471 13.66 4.81 -16.47
N LEU A 472 12.42 4.33 -16.47
CA LEU A 472 11.54 4.33 -15.30
C LEU A 472 12.12 3.49 -14.16
N SER A 473 12.49 2.23 -14.39
CA SER A 473 13.04 1.33 -13.37
C SER A 473 14.33 1.84 -12.74
N ARG A 474 15.21 2.52 -13.51
CA ARG A 474 16.42 3.17 -12.98
C ARG A 474 16.09 4.35 -12.07
N LEU A 475 15.33 5.33 -12.57
CA LEU A 475 14.94 6.49 -11.77
C LEU A 475 14.17 6.10 -10.51
N GLN A 476 13.28 5.10 -10.59
CA GLN A 476 12.58 4.60 -9.42
C GLN A 476 13.56 4.05 -8.37
N ARG A 477 14.49 3.19 -8.77
CA ARG A 477 15.52 2.63 -7.87
C ARG A 477 16.43 3.70 -7.27
N MET A 478 16.81 4.72 -8.05
CA MET A 478 17.63 5.84 -7.57
C MET A 478 16.87 6.72 -6.58
N LEU A 479 15.57 6.95 -6.77
CA LEU A 479 14.70 7.64 -5.81
C LEU A 479 14.58 6.87 -4.49
N GLU A 480 14.42 5.53 -4.52
CA GLU A 480 14.43 4.71 -3.29
C GLU A 480 15.77 4.83 -2.55
N GLY A 481 16.89 4.83 -3.30
CA GLY A 481 18.23 5.06 -2.74
C GLY A 481 18.44 6.46 -2.16
N ALA A 482 17.74 7.47 -2.69
CA ALA A 482 17.76 8.85 -2.22
C ALA A 482 16.77 9.12 -1.06
N GLY A 483 16.02 8.11 -0.60
CA GLY A 483 15.00 8.25 0.45
C GLY A 483 13.71 8.96 0.00
N VAL A 484 13.44 8.99 -1.31
CA VAL A 484 12.24 9.59 -1.91
C VAL A 484 11.31 8.49 -2.39
N ASP A 485 9.99 8.64 -2.19
CA ASP A 485 9.01 7.71 -2.76
C ASP A 485 9.03 7.81 -4.30
N PRO A 486 9.37 6.74 -5.05
CA PRO A 486 9.41 6.77 -6.52
C PRO A 486 8.11 7.17 -7.19
N GLN A 487 6.99 7.06 -6.47
CA GLN A 487 5.68 7.49 -6.94
C GLN A 487 5.62 8.98 -7.29
N VAL A 488 6.44 9.84 -6.67
CA VAL A 488 6.45 11.29 -6.96
C VAL A 488 7.04 11.64 -8.32
N LEU A 489 7.73 10.70 -8.99
CA LEU A 489 8.29 10.89 -10.34
C LEU A 489 7.24 11.45 -11.31
N TRP A 490 6.00 10.96 -11.24
CA TRP A 490 4.90 11.40 -12.09
C TRP A 490 4.25 12.74 -11.66
N LYS A 491 4.84 13.47 -10.70
CA LYS A 491 4.53 14.88 -10.42
C LYS A 491 5.36 15.83 -11.29
N TYR A 492 6.60 15.46 -11.59
CA TYR A 492 7.60 16.33 -12.23
C TYR A 492 7.57 16.24 -13.76
N THR A 493 7.35 17.37 -14.43
CA THR A 493 7.27 17.44 -15.91
C THR A 493 8.60 17.11 -16.58
N PHE A 494 9.73 17.53 -16.02
CA PHE A 494 11.05 17.16 -16.53
C PHE A 494 11.32 15.64 -16.42
N ALA A 495 10.89 15.01 -15.32
CA ALA A 495 11.04 13.57 -15.12
C ALA A 495 10.18 12.77 -16.11
N LYS A 496 8.95 13.24 -16.40
CA LYS A 496 8.11 12.73 -17.49
C LYS A 496 8.85 12.80 -18.83
N SER A 497 9.35 13.98 -19.22
CA SER A 497 10.06 14.16 -20.49
C SER A 497 11.32 13.28 -20.59
N PHE A 498 12.04 13.07 -19.48
CA PHE A 498 13.18 12.17 -19.43
C PHE A 498 12.79 10.70 -19.67
N VAL A 499 11.79 10.19 -18.93
CA VAL A 499 11.32 8.79 -19.07
C VAL A 499 10.78 8.54 -20.47
N VAL A 500 10.00 9.47 -21.02
CA VAL A 500 9.39 9.39 -22.35
C VAL A 500 10.42 9.56 -23.49
N GLY A 501 11.62 10.08 -23.19
CA GLY A 501 12.69 10.29 -24.16
C GLY A 501 12.55 11.56 -25.00
N ASN A 502 11.63 12.47 -24.65
CA ASN A 502 11.40 13.74 -25.36
C ASN A 502 12.48 14.78 -25.01
N GLY A 503 13.67 14.63 -25.60
CA GLY A 503 14.68 15.69 -25.68
C GLY A 503 15.27 16.19 -24.34
N SER A 504 15.16 15.43 -23.25
CA SER A 504 15.75 15.82 -21.96
C SER A 504 17.28 15.79 -22.04
N LEU A 505 17.91 16.93 -21.77
CA LEU A 505 19.37 17.09 -21.64
C LEU A 505 19.88 16.75 -20.22
N LEU A 506 19.00 16.31 -19.32
CA LEU A 506 19.35 15.95 -17.94
C LEU A 506 19.90 14.54 -17.86
N SER A 507 20.90 14.31 -16.98
CA SER A 507 21.31 12.96 -16.56
C SER A 507 20.24 12.28 -15.68
N GLU A 508 20.40 10.98 -15.40
CA GLU A 508 19.51 10.28 -14.46
C GLU A 508 19.70 10.83 -13.03
N GLU A 509 20.94 11.20 -12.69
CA GLU A 509 21.35 11.87 -11.46
C GLU A 509 20.73 13.27 -11.31
N ASP A 510 20.71 14.08 -12.38
CA ASP A 510 20.07 15.41 -12.37
C ASP A 510 18.57 15.33 -12.13
N VAL A 511 17.90 14.34 -12.74
CA VAL A 511 16.46 14.13 -12.53
C VAL A 511 16.19 13.74 -11.08
N VAL A 512 16.98 12.81 -10.52
CA VAL A 512 16.83 12.36 -9.13
C VAL A 512 17.12 13.47 -8.14
N ARG A 513 18.22 14.22 -8.31
CA ARG A 513 18.58 15.36 -7.45
C ARG A 513 17.49 16.42 -7.43
N ARG A 514 17.00 16.87 -8.60
CA ARG A 514 15.95 17.90 -8.69
C ARG A 514 14.62 17.47 -8.05
N ILE A 515 14.31 16.18 -8.06
CA ILE A 515 13.16 15.63 -7.32
C ILE A 515 13.46 15.66 -5.81
N GLN A 516 14.62 15.17 -5.39
CA GLN A 516 15.04 15.10 -3.99
C GLN A 516 15.06 16.48 -3.32
N ASP A 517 15.67 17.48 -3.94
CA ASP A 517 15.75 18.86 -3.44
C ASP A 517 14.34 19.46 -3.22
N SER A 518 13.44 19.21 -4.16
CA SER A 518 12.06 19.73 -4.13
C SER A 518 11.19 19.01 -3.09
N GLU A 519 11.32 17.69 -2.91
CA GLU A 519 10.61 16.99 -1.85
C GLU A 519 11.22 17.24 -0.45
N GLU A 520 12.52 17.55 -0.35
CA GLU A 520 13.15 18.03 0.87
C GLU A 520 12.56 19.39 1.28
N GLU A 521 12.54 20.38 0.37
CA GLU A 521 11.98 21.70 0.64
C GLU A 521 10.51 21.59 1.11
N TRP A 522 9.71 20.75 0.45
CA TRP A 522 8.35 20.46 0.87
C TRP A 522 8.28 19.79 2.24
N ARG A 523 9.14 18.80 2.55
CA ARG A 523 9.13 18.12 3.85
C ARG A 523 9.42 19.09 5.00
N GLN A 524 10.37 20.00 4.81
CA GLN A 524 10.69 21.04 5.79
C GLN A 524 9.52 22.04 5.96
N LYS A 525 8.88 22.45 4.86
CA LYS A 525 7.79 23.44 4.90
C LYS A 525 6.42 22.86 5.28
N LYS A 526 6.11 21.58 5.04
CA LYS A 526 4.78 20.95 5.23
C LYS A 526 4.17 21.29 6.59
N LEU A 527 4.91 21.08 7.68
CA LEU A 527 4.40 21.34 9.04
C LEU A 527 4.12 22.82 9.32
N SER A 528 4.92 23.73 8.76
CA SER A 528 4.69 25.18 8.87
C SER A 528 3.44 25.59 8.09
N LEU A 529 3.33 25.14 6.83
CA LEU A 529 2.22 25.46 5.93
C LEU A 529 0.89 24.87 6.44
N SER A 530 0.87 23.64 6.94
CA SER A 530 -0.33 23.05 7.56
C SER A 530 -0.78 23.82 8.80
N ARG A 531 0.15 24.34 9.63
CA ARG A 531 -0.21 25.20 10.79
C ARG A 531 -0.78 26.54 10.34
N LYS A 532 -0.19 27.19 9.32
CA LYS A 532 -0.76 28.42 8.73
C LYS A 532 -2.19 28.16 8.27
N LEU A 533 -2.38 27.17 7.39
CA LEU A 533 -3.69 26.79 6.82
C LEU A 533 -4.75 26.48 7.90
N TYR A 534 -4.36 25.81 8.99
CA TYR A 534 -5.27 25.53 10.11
C TYR A 534 -5.66 26.80 10.88
N ASN A 535 -4.71 27.70 11.15
CA ASN A 535 -5.00 28.96 11.84
C ASN A 535 -5.85 29.91 10.98
N CYS A 536 -5.66 29.87 9.65
CA CYS A 536 -6.43 30.65 8.67
C CYS A 536 -7.94 30.29 8.60
N THR A 537 -8.37 29.13 9.11
CA THR A 537 -9.77 28.65 8.98
C THR A 537 -10.73 29.12 10.09
N GLY A 538 -10.29 29.99 11.01
CA GLY A 538 -11.19 30.79 11.84
C GLY A 538 -12.23 30.02 12.69
N GLY A 539 -11.87 28.84 13.21
CA GLY A 539 -12.64 28.10 14.22
C GLY A 539 -14.04 27.59 13.84
N THR A 540 -14.49 27.80 12.60
CA THR A 540 -15.90 27.62 12.20
C THR A 540 -16.13 26.64 11.04
N ASN A 541 -15.06 26.03 10.52
CA ASN A 541 -15.14 24.94 9.54
C ASN A 541 -14.26 23.76 9.95
N ASN A 542 -14.81 22.78 10.66
CA ASN A 542 -14.11 21.54 11.04
C ASN A 542 -13.92 20.55 9.87
N ASN A 543 -13.68 21.06 8.66
CA ASN A 543 -13.02 20.34 7.56
C ASN A 543 -11.52 20.22 7.87
N GLY A 544 -11.20 19.69 9.05
CA GLY A 544 -9.85 19.62 9.59
C GLY A 544 -8.94 18.77 8.72
N ILE A 545 -7.95 19.43 8.11
CA ILE A 545 -6.83 18.79 7.41
C ILE A 545 -6.08 17.89 8.40
N LEU A 546 -6.32 16.59 8.29
CA LEU A 546 -5.47 15.55 8.88
C LEU A 546 -4.40 15.17 7.86
N ILE A 547 -3.15 15.36 8.30
CA ILE A 547 -1.89 15.56 7.54
C ILE A 547 -1.28 14.25 7.03
#